data_AF-A0A933TTB6-F1
#
_entry.id   AF-A0A933TTB6-F1
#
_cell.length_a   1.000
_cell.length_b   1.000
_cell.length_c   1.000
_cell.angle_alpha   90.00
_cell.angle_beta   90.00
_cell.angle_gamma   90.00
#
_symmetry.space_group_name_H-M   'P 1'
#
loop_
_entity.id
_entity.type
_entity.pdbx_description
1 polymer ?
#
loop_
_entity_poly.entity_id
_entity_poly.type
_entity_poly.pdbx_seq_one_letter_code
_entity_poly.pdbx_strand_id
1 'polypeptide(L)'
;MDWKAKIIQSLESEIIVLNKALETAKVAQREAPSAMESASNTTRSEMERMVTALEIDIDTIKKNIKIMENYKPKYHKVTNNGKTLKIVLVPGGIGGKKIDDVMLVSESSPIGKKLLV
;
A
#
# COMPACT_ATOMS: atom_id res chain seq x y z
N MET A 1 -4.65 0.92 22.69
CA MET A 1 -4.26 0.14 21.50
C MET A 1 -3.55 1.09 20.56
N ASP A 2 -2.29 0.84 20.22
CA ASP A 2 -1.49 1.77 19.41
C ASP A 2 -1.70 1.50 17.92
N TRP A 3 -2.68 2.20 17.33
CA TRP A 3 -3.02 2.05 15.92
C TRP A 3 -1.88 2.51 15.00
N LYS A 4 -1.07 3.47 15.43
CA LYS A 4 0.06 3.97 14.67
C LYS A 4 1.08 2.85 14.44
N ALA A 5 1.56 2.20 15.49
CA ALA A 5 2.49 1.08 15.41
C ALA A 5 1.94 -0.05 14.54
N LYS A 6 0.65 -0.38 14.69
CA LYS A 6 0.01 -1.44 13.90
C LYS A 6 -0.08 -1.13 12.41
N ILE A 7 -0.41 0.12 12.06
CA ILE A 7 -0.44 0.57 10.66
C ILE A 7 0.97 0.55 10.06
N ILE A 8 1.97 1.08 10.79
CA ILE A 8 3.37 1.07 10.36
C ILE A 8 3.85 -0.36 10.12
N GLN A 9 3.62 -1.27 11.07
CA GLN A 9 3.98 -2.68 10.92
C GLN A 9 3.32 -3.35 9.70
N SER A 10 2.07 -3.00 9.41
CA SER A 10 1.38 -3.50 8.21
C SER A 10 2.02 -2.96 6.92
N LEU A 11 2.42 -1.69 6.90
CA LEU A 11 3.11 -1.08 5.75
C LEU A 11 4.53 -1.66 5.56
N GLU A 12 5.26 -1.92 6.66
CA GLU A 12 6.56 -2.56 6.61
C GLU A 12 6.47 -4.01 6.10
N SER A 13 5.43 -4.75 6.52
CA SER A 13 5.17 -6.10 6.02
C SER A 13 4.90 -6.09 4.51
N GLU A 14 4.17 -5.09 4.02
CA GLU A 14 3.92 -4.91 2.59
C GLU A 14 5.20 -4.59 1.81
N ILE A 15 6.09 -3.75 2.36
CA ILE A 15 7.41 -3.49 1.79
C ILE A 15 8.22 -4.79 1.67
N ILE A 16 8.18 -5.68 2.67
CA ILE A 16 8.91 -6.97 2.62
C ILE A 16 8.40 -7.83 1.46
N VAL A 17 7.08 -7.90 1.28
CA VAL A 17 6.46 -8.66 0.18
C VAL A 17 6.84 -8.06 -1.18
N LEU A 18 6.75 -6.73 -1.32
CA LEU A 18 7.09 -6.04 -2.57
C LEU A 18 8.58 -6.15 -2.91
N ASN A 19 9.49 -6.13 -1.93
CA ASN A 19 10.91 -6.35 -2.19
C ASN A 19 11.19 -7.77 -2.72
N LYS A 20 10.51 -8.80 -2.20
CA LYS A 20 10.63 -10.17 -2.73
C LYS A 20 10.13 -10.26 -4.17
N ALA A 21 9.00 -9.61 -4.46
CA ALA A 21 8.46 -9.52 -5.82
C ALA A 21 9.42 -8.76 -6.75
N LEU A 22 10.00 -7.66 -6.28
CA LEU A 22 10.98 -6.86 -7.03
C LEU A 22 12.25 -7.66 -7.35
N GLU A 23 12.77 -8.41 -6.39
CA GLU A 23 13.94 -9.26 -6.61
C GLU A 23 13.65 -10.32 -7.68
N THR A 24 12.48 -10.95 -7.60
CA THR A 24 12.03 -11.95 -8.58
C THR A 24 11.87 -11.34 -9.96
N ALA A 25 11.25 -10.15 -10.06
CA ALA A 25 11.11 -9.42 -11.31
C ALA A 25 12.47 -9.00 -11.90
N LYS A 26 13.44 -8.60 -11.07
CA LYS A 26 14.82 -8.27 -11.49
C LYS A 26 15.61 -9.49 -11.95
N VAL A 27 15.32 -10.68 -11.43
CA VAL A 27 15.90 -11.93 -11.94
C VAL A 27 15.29 -12.27 -13.30
N ALA A 28 13.95 -12.29 -13.40
CA ALA A 28 13.24 -12.55 -14.66
C ALA A 28 13.62 -11.56 -15.77
N GLN A 29 13.81 -10.29 -15.43
CA GLN A 29 14.29 -9.26 -16.37
C GLN A 29 15.69 -9.57 -16.91
N ARG A 30 16.60 -10.07 -16.05
CA ARG A 30 17.99 -10.40 -16.44
C ARG A 30 18.04 -11.66 -17.30
N GLU A 31 17.14 -12.60 -17.05
CA GLU A 31 17.03 -13.86 -17.79
C GLU A 31 16.17 -13.73 -19.07
N ALA A 32 15.44 -12.63 -19.23
CA ALA A 32 14.64 -12.39 -20.42
C ALA A 32 15.55 -12.20 -21.66
N PRO A 33 15.25 -12.89 -22.79
CA PRO A 33 16.05 -12.79 -24.00
C PRO A 33 16.11 -11.35 -24.49
N SER A 34 17.26 -10.98 -25.05
CA SER A 34 17.45 -9.65 -25.58
C SER A 34 16.61 -9.45 -26.85
N ALA A 35 16.26 -8.20 -27.17
CA ALA A 35 15.54 -7.87 -28.41
C ALA A 35 16.28 -8.35 -29.68
N MET A 36 17.58 -8.64 -29.58
CA MET A 36 18.41 -9.16 -30.67
C MET A 36 18.21 -10.67 -30.90
N GLU A 37 17.72 -11.43 -29.92
CA GLU A 37 17.47 -12.87 -30.02
C GLU A 37 16.05 -13.22 -30.48
N SER A 38 15.12 -12.26 -30.44
CA SER A 38 13.74 -12.51 -30.83
C SER A 38 13.02 -11.21 -31.18
N ALA A 39 12.85 -10.95 -32.49
CA ALA A 39 12.33 -9.70 -33.07
C ALA A 39 10.90 -9.30 -32.62
N SER A 40 10.20 -10.18 -31.91
CA SER A 40 8.82 -9.97 -31.42
C SER A 40 8.68 -10.04 -29.90
N ASN A 41 9.79 -10.11 -29.15
CA ASN A 41 9.73 -10.42 -27.72
C ASN A 41 9.73 -9.15 -26.84
N THR A 42 8.54 -8.69 -26.47
CA THR A 42 8.32 -7.52 -25.57
C THR A 42 8.58 -7.81 -24.10
N THR A 43 8.84 -9.08 -23.75
CA THR A 43 8.98 -9.56 -22.37
C THR A 43 9.96 -8.73 -21.55
N ARG A 44 11.10 -8.33 -22.12
CA ARG A 44 12.09 -7.50 -21.40
C ARG A 44 11.53 -6.12 -21.01
N SER A 45 10.84 -5.45 -21.95
CA SER A 45 10.23 -4.14 -21.70
C SER A 45 9.02 -4.21 -20.75
N GLU A 46 8.29 -5.31 -20.77
CA GLU A 46 7.21 -5.56 -19.81
C GLU A 46 7.76 -5.79 -18.39
N MET A 47 8.86 -6.55 -18.27
CA MET A 47 9.56 -6.73 -17.00
C MET A 47 10.19 -5.43 -16.49
N GLU A 48 10.75 -4.59 -17.37
CA GLU A 48 11.22 -3.24 -17.01
C GLU A 48 10.11 -2.39 -16.39
N ARG A 49 8.92 -2.36 -17.03
CA ARG A 49 7.76 -1.63 -16.50
C ARG A 49 7.31 -2.18 -15.14
N MET A 50 7.31 -3.50 -14.98
CA MET A 50 6.95 -4.14 -13.72
C MET A 50 7.93 -3.79 -12.60
N VAL A 51 9.24 -3.84 -12.87
CA VAL A 51 10.28 -3.43 -11.91
C VAL A 51 10.09 -1.98 -11.50
N THR A 52 9.90 -1.07 -12.46
CA THR A 52 9.67 0.35 -12.18
C THR A 52 8.40 0.58 -11.35
N ALA A 53 7.31 -0.11 -11.67
CA ALA A 53 6.06 -0.01 -10.90
C ALA A 53 6.24 -0.46 -9.44
N LEU A 54 6.92 -1.60 -9.22
CA LEU A 54 7.21 -2.10 -7.89
C LEU A 54 8.11 -1.14 -7.09
N GLU A 55 9.09 -0.50 -7.74
CA GLU A 55 9.94 0.51 -7.09
C GLU A 55 9.15 1.76 -6.68
N ILE A 56 8.23 2.22 -7.54
CA ILE A 56 7.32 3.34 -7.24
C ILE A 56 6.40 2.99 -6.06
N ASP A 57 5.85 1.78 -6.03
CA ASP A 57 4.97 1.33 -4.95
C ASP A 57 5.72 1.28 -3.61
N ILE A 58 6.95 0.74 -3.60
CA ILE A 58 7.80 0.71 -2.40
C ILE A 58 8.11 2.13 -1.90
N ASP A 59 8.48 3.04 -2.80
CA ASP A 59 8.74 4.45 -2.44
C ASP A 59 7.49 5.13 -1.86
N THR A 60 6.34 4.87 -2.46
CA THR A 60 5.04 5.37 -1.98
C THR A 60 4.74 4.89 -0.57
N ILE A 61 4.95 3.60 -0.28
CA ILE A 61 4.72 3.05 1.07
C ILE A 61 5.71 3.64 2.08
N LYS A 62 6.99 3.82 1.70
CA LYS A 62 7.98 4.50 2.55
C LYS A 62 7.58 5.94 2.89
N LYS A 63 7.06 6.69 1.91
CA LYS A 63 6.50 8.03 2.14
C LYS A 63 5.31 7.99 3.10
N ASN A 64 4.41 7.02 2.92
CA ASN A 64 3.26 6.82 3.80
C ASN A 64 3.67 6.51 5.24
N ILE A 65 4.73 5.71 5.45
CA ILE A 65 5.30 5.47 6.79
C ILE A 65 5.76 6.79 7.42
N LYS A 66 6.53 7.61 6.69
CA LYS A 66 7.00 8.92 7.18
C LYS A 66 5.85 9.87 7.55
N ILE A 67 4.77 9.86 6.77
CA ILE A 67 3.57 10.64 7.09
C ILE A 67 2.94 10.11 8.37
N MET A 68 2.82 8.78 8.52
CA MET A 68 2.30 8.15 9.73
C MET A 68 3.13 8.43 10.98
N GLU A 69 4.44 8.62 10.87
CA GLU A 69 5.31 9.00 12.00
C GLU A 69 4.88 10.32 12.65
N ASN A 70 4.32 11.24 11.88
CA ASN A 70 3.85 12.54 12.36
C ASN A 70 2.33 12.61 12.56
N TYR A 71 1.61 11.56 12.16
CA TYR A 71 0.16 11.50 12.20
C TYR A 71 -0.35 10.73 13.42
N LYS A 72 -1.43 11.22 14.03
CA LYS A 72 -2.10 10.55 15.15
C LYS A 72 -3.41 9.92 14.67
N PRO A 73 -3.47 8.59 14.45
CA PRO A 73 -4.68 7.91 14.01
C PRO A 73 -5.81 8.04 15.02
N LYS A 74 -7.02 8.31 14.51
CA LYS A 74 -8.25 8.43 15.31
C LYS A 74 -9.12 7.21 15.10
N TYR A 75 -9.47 6.54 16.19
CA TYR A 75 -10.37 5.38 16.15
C TYR A 75 -11.83 5.84 16.31
N HIS A 76 -12.69 5.36 15.42
CA HIS A 76 -14.13 5.61 15.43
C HIS A 76 -14.90 4.28 15.39
N LYS A 77 -16.04 4.25 16.08
CA LYS A 77 -17.00 3.14 16.04
C LYS A 77 -18.30 3.69 15.50
N VAL A 78 -18.70 3.25 14.31
CA VAL A 78 -19.90 3.72 13.63
C VAL A 78 -20.92 2.59 13.62
N THR A 79 -22.11 2.84 14.18
CA THR A 79 -23.21 1.86 14.15
C THR A 79 -24.20 2.28 13.07
N ASN A 80 -24.50 1.38 12.13
CA ASN A 80 -25.52 1.58 11.11
C ASN A 80 -26.41 0.34 11.02
N ASN A 81 -27.73 0.50 11.18
CA ASN A 81 -28.74 -0.58 11.13
C ASN A 81 -28.35 -1.80 11.98
N GLY A 82 -27.92 -1.59 13.22
CA GLY A 82 -27.51 -2.65 14.15
C GLY A 82 -26.13 -3.25 13.88
N LYS A 83 -25.45 -2.90 12.78
CA LYS A 83 -24.07 -3.31 12.50
C LYS A 83 -23.08 -2.26 12.99
N THR A 84 -22.12 -2.70 13.79
CA THR A 84 -20.99 -1.88 14.22
C THR A 84 -19.84 -2.01 13.22
N LEU A 85 -19.41 -0.90 12.65
CA LEU A 85 -18.19 -0.78 11.85
C LEU A 85 -17.09 -0.09 12.69
N LYS A 86 -15.91 -0.72 12.75
CA LYS A 86 -14.73 -0.15 13.40
C LYS A 86 -13.87 0.51 12.34
N ILE A 87 -13.55 1.78 12.55
CA ILE A 87 -12.84 2.62 11.59
C ILE A 87 -11.64 3.25 12.27
N VAL A 88 -10.54 3.38 11.54
CA VAL A 88 -9.42 4.24 11.93
C VAL A 88 -9.20 5.26 10.82
N LEU A 89 -9.23 6.54 11.18
CA LEU A 89 -8.85 7.61 10.29
C LEU A 89 -7.33 7.63 10.12
N VAL A 90 -6.92 7.71 8.86
CA VAL A 90 -5.54 7.74 8.38
C VAL A 90 -5.38 8.85 7.34
N PRO A 91 -4.16 9.32 7.07
CA PRO A 91 -3.94 10.29 5.99
C PRO A 91 -4.27 9.69 4.61
N GLY A 92 -4.27 10.54 3.59
CA GLY A 92 -4.43 10.13 2.20
C GLY A 92 -3.36 9.11 1.78
N GLY A 93 -3.73 8.16 0.92
CA GLY A 93 -2.80 7.14 0.41
C GLY A 93 -2.67 5.87 1.27
N ILE A 94 -3.25 5.84 2.47
CA ILE A 94 -3.19 4.70 3.41
C ILE A 94 -4.55 4.03 3.63
N GLY A 95 -5.64 4.72 3.27
CA GLY A 95 -7.00 4.20 3.42
C GLY A 95 -7.35 3.09 2.43
N GLY A 96 -8.51 2.47 2.63
CA GLY A 96 -9.05 1.40 1.77
C GLY A 96 -8.61 -0.01 2.17
N LYS A 97 -7.72 -0.14 3.16
CA LYS A 97 -7.25 -1.42 3.70
C LYS A 97 -8.00 -1.80 4.97
N LYS A 98 -8.06 -3.10 5.26
CA LYS A 98 -8.61 -3.64 6.51
C LYS A 98 -7.47 -4.28 7.30
N ILE A 99 -7.32 -3.89 8.56
CA ILE A 99 -6.41 -4.54 9.51
C ILE A 99 -7.29 -5.24 10.55
N ASP A 100 -7.26 -6.57 10.55
CA ASP A 100 -8.18 -7.44 11.30
C ASP A 100 -9.66 -7.13 10.97
N ASP A 101 -10.38 -6.55 11.94
CA ASP A 101 -11.77 -6.15 11.83
C ASP A 101 -11.96 -4.63 11.64
N VAL A 102 -10.86 -3.89 11.47
CA VAL A 102 -10.89 -2.42 11.46
C VAL A 102 -10.53 -1.88 10.09
N MET A 103 -11.40 -1.03 9.56
CA MET A 103 -11.24 -0.40 8.27
C MET A 103 -10.39 0.88 8.39
N LEU A 104 -9.34 0.98 7.59
CA LEU A 104 -8.58 2.21 7.45
C LEU A 104 -9.28 3.12 6.45
N VAL A 105 -9.63 4.31 6.92
CA VAL A 105 -10.36 5.31 6.14
C VAL A 105 -9.50 6.54 6.02
N SER A 106 -9.20 6.96 4.79
CA SER A 106 -8.48 8.21 4.58
C SER A 106 -9.35 9.41 4.97
N GLU A 107 -8.77 10.38 5.66
CA GLU A 107 -9.40 11.65 6.01
C GLU A 107 -9.94 12.40 4.79
N SER A 108 -9.28 12.25 3.64
CA SER A 108 -9.68 12.86 2.37
C SER A 108 -10.91 12.19 1.72
N SER A 109 -11.29 10.99 2.17
CA SER A 109 -12.45 10.27 1.63
C SER A 109 -13.78 10.90 2.04
N PRO A 110 -14.88 10.73 1.28
CA PRO A 110 -16.19 11.28 1.66
C PRO A 110 -16.66 10.87 3.06
N ILE A 111 -16.38 9.62 3.46
CA ILE A 111 -16.72 9.13 4.79
C ILE A 111 -15.75 9.67 5.85
N GLY A 112 -14.46 9.77 5.53
CA GLY A 112 -13.46 10.38 6.42
C GLY A 112 -13.77 11.84 6.75
N LYS A 113 -14.14 12.63 5.72
CA LYS A 113 -14.57 14.03 5.90
C LYS A 113 -15.77 14.17 6.83
N LYS A 114 -16.75 13.26 6.74
CA LYS A 114 -17.93 13.26 7.62
C LYS A 114 -17.61 12.86 9.06
N LEU A 115 -16.56 12.08 9.29
CA LEU A 115 -16.13 11.63 10.63
C LEU A 115 -15.20 12.63 11.34
N LEU A 116 -14.68 13.62 10.60
CA LEU A 116 -13.86 14.71 11.13
C LEU A 116 -14.70 15.91 11.64
N VAL A 117 -15.99 15.95 11.29
CA VAL A 117 -16.99 16.92 11.80
C VAL A 117 -17.43 16.51 13.19
#